data_AF-A0A8T4CUS1-F1
#
_entry.id   AF-A0A8T4CUS1-F1
#
_cell.length_a   1.000
_cell.length_b   1.000
_cell.length_c   1.000
_cell.angle_alpha   90.00
_cell.angle_beta   90.00
_cell.angle_gamma   90.00
#
_symmetry.space_group_name_H-M   'P 1'
#
loop_
_entity.id
_entity.type
_entity.pdbx_description
1 polymer ?
#
loop_
_entity_poly.entity_id
_entity_poly.type
_entity_poly.pdbx_seq_one_letter_code
_entity_poly.pdbx_strand_id
1 'polypeptide(L)'
;MEKPEWFDWASDERKTGEWLRSNHPEWFAQVCQILFDYDPMMISLVSEPEGYAPEVGSIMRSLPQCMSVDDVQQLVFNVFTQWFTPEFAGGRGQYAEVAAAIWENWKQQQREE
;
A
#
# COMPACT_ATOMS: atom_id res chain seq x y z
N MET A 1 10.68 28.60 9.47
CA MET A 1 10.92 27.40 8.65
C MET A 1 9.59 27.01 8.07
N GLU A 2 9.42 27.19 6.76
CA GLU A 2 8.24 26.69 6.06
C GLU A 2 8.29 25.16 6.07
N LYS A 3 7.14 24.53 6.31
CA LYS A 3 7.05 23.07 6.30
C LYS A 3 7.38 22.60 4.89
N PRO A 4 8.21 21.57 4.72
CA PRO A 4 8.45 20.98 3.41
C PRO A 4 7.13 20.49 2.80
N GLU A 5 6.92 20.62 1.48
CA GLU A 5 5.69 20.16 0.83
C GLU A 5 5.40 18.66 1.03
N TRP A 6 6.45 17.84 1.19
CA TRP A 6 6.29 16.41 1.49
C TRP A 6 5.66 16.16 2.88
N PHE A 7 5.77 17.11 3.81
CA PHE A 7 5.24 16.99 5.18
C PHE A 7 3.72 17.03 5.21
N ASP A 8 3.11 17.87 4.36
CA ASP A 8 1.65 17.95 4.23
C ASP A 8 1.11 16.72 3.49
N TRP A 9 1.75 16.29 2.40
CA TRP A 9 1.39 15.06 1.70
C TRP A 9 1.41 13.83 2.63
N ALA A 10 2.49 13.61 3.38
CA ALA A 10 2.60 12.45 4.27
C ALA A 10 1.65 12.54 5.47
N SER A 11 1.21 13.74 5.86
CA SER A 11 0.17 13.91 6.89
C SER A 11 -1.22 13.58 6.33
N ASP A 12 -1.52 13.99 5.10
CA ASP A 12 -2.80 13.71 4.45
C ASP A 12 -2.95 12.25 4.04
N GLU A 13 -1.87 11.58 3.62
CA GLU A 13 -1.88 10.13 3.38
C GLU A 13 -2.15 9.35 4.67
N ARG A 14 -1.50 9.74 5.79
CA ARG A 14 -1.78 9.12 7.10
C ARG A 14 -3.23 9.30 7.53
N LYS A 15 -3.78 10.50 7.44
CA LYS A 15 -5.21 10.74 7.76
C LYS A 15 -6.14 9.92 6.86
N THR A 16 -5.81 9.81 5.58
CA THR A 16 -6.58 9.00 4.64
C THR A 16 -6.52 7.52 5.01
N GLY A 17 -5.33 7.02 5.35
CA GLY A 17 -5.14 5.66 5.86
C GLY A 17 -5.90 5.41 7.15
N GLU A 18 -5.89 6.34 8.11
CA GLU A 18 -6.67 6.23 9.35
C GLU A 18 -8.19 6.21 9.10
N TRP A 19 -8.66 7.02 8.14
CA TRP A 19 -10.06 7.01 7.73
C TRP A 19 -10.43 5.66 7.08
N LEU A 20 -9.60 5.15 6.17
CA LEU A 20 -9.81 3.84 5.53
C LEU A 20 -9.77 2.70 6.55
N ARG A 21 -8.82 2.73 7.49
CA ARG A 21 -8.75 1.77 8.60
C ARG A 21 -10.00 1.80 9.48
N SER A 22 -10.59 2.97 9.69
CA SER A 22 -11.82 3.10 10.50
C SER A 22 -13.08 2.64 9.75
N ASN A 23 -13.16 2.88 8.44
CA ASN A 23 -14.34 2.52 7.63
C ASN A 23 -14.28 1.05 7.13
N HIS A 24 -13.08 0.53 6.86
CA HIS A 24 -12.84 -0.81 6.34
C HIS A 24 -11.71 -1.52 7.12
N PRO A 25 -11.88 -1.76 8.44
CA PRO A 25 -10.83 -2.30 9.30
C PRO A 25 -10.35 -3.69 8.87
N GLU A 26 -11.27 -4.56 8.46
CA GLU A 26 -10.93 -5.93 8.03
C GLU A 26 -10.15 -5.94 6.73
N TRP A 27 -10.56 -5.11 5.75
CA TRP A 27 -9.86 -5.00 4.48
C TRP A 27 -8.47 -4.36 4.66
N PHE A 28 -8.38 -3.31 5.48
CA PHE A 28 -7.09 -2.69 5.82
C PHE A 28 -6.12 -3.68 6.45
N ALA A 29 -6.57 -4.44 7.45
CA ALA A 29 -5.74 -5.45 8.11
C ALA A 29 -5.28 -6.56 7.13
N GLN A 30 -6.13 -6.97 6.21
CA GLN A 30 -5.77 -7.96 5.17
C GLN A 30 -4.69 -7.43 4.22
N VAL A 31 -4.80 -6.19 3.75
CA VAL A 31 -3.77 -5.61 2.87
C VAL A 31 -2.44 -5.42 3.61
N CYS A 32 -2.47 -4.98 4.88
CA CYS A 32 -1.28 -4.95 5.73
C CYS A 32 -0.63 -6.34 5.85
N GLN A 33 -1.43 -7.37 6.12
CA GLN A 33 -0.95 -8.75 6.25
C GLN A 33 -0.34 -9.25 4.94
N ILE A 34 -0.96 -8.97 3.79
CA ILE A 34 -0.43 -9.32 2.47
C ILE A 34 0.94 -8.66 2.24
N LEU A 35 1.09 -7.36 2.50
CA LEU A 35 2.40 -6.70 2.36
C LEU A 35 3.45 -7.29 3.30
N PHE A 36 3.04 -7.68 4.51
CA PHE A 36 3.92 -8.30 5.50
C PHE A 36 4.35 -9.72 5.10
N ASP A 37 3.43 -10.54 4.60
CA ASP A 37 3.71 -11.93 4.22
C ASP A 37 4.59 -12.02 2.97
N TYR A 38 4.36 -11.13 1.99
CA TYR A 38 5.15 -11.12 0.76
C TYR A 38 6.46 -10.32 0.88
N ASP A 39 6.55 -9.41 1.85
CA ASP A 39 7.70 -8.52 2.13
C ASP A 39 8.52 -8.16 0.86
N PRO A 40 7.93 -7.43 -0.10
CA PRO A 40 8.49 -7.26 -1.43
C PRO A 40 9.86 -6.56 -1.44
N MET A 41 10.16 -5.79 -0.40
CA MET A 41 11.47 -5.14 -0.24
C MET A 41 12.46 -5.98 0.58
N MET A 42 12.04 -7.08 1.21
CA MET A 42 12.83 -7.84 2.20
C MET A 42 13.45 -6.95 3.26
N ILE A 43 12.71 -5.91 3.65
CA ILE A 43 13.20 -4.90 4.57
C ILE A 43 12.76 -5.34 5.95
N SER A 44 13.69 -5.89 6.74
CA SER A 44 13.48 -6.24 8.16
C SER A 44 13.22 -5.03 9.07
N LEU A 45 12.74 -3.91 8.54
CA LEU A 45 12.37 -2.71 9.31
C LEU A 45 11.00 -2.87 9.97
N VAL A 46 10.17 -3.79 9.48
CA VAL A 46 8.77 -3.92 9.93
C VAL A 46 8.60 -5.22 10.70
N SER A 47 8.38 -5.12 12.00
CA SER A 47 8.17 -6.28 12.89
C SER A 47 6.72 -6.75 12.93
N GLU A 48 5.79 -5.90 12.50
CA GLU A 48 4.35 -6.11 12.59
C GLU A 48 3.66 -5.63 11.30
N PRO A 49 2.57 -6.29 10.84
CA PRO A 49 1.85 -5.88 9.63
C PRO A 49 1.38 -4.42 9.64
N GLU A 50 1.04 -3.88 10.82
CA GLU A 50 0.60 -2.49 10.96
C GLU A 50 1.69 -1.47 10.63
N GLY A 51 2.96 -1.86 10.55
CA GLY A 51 4.01 -0.95 10.12
C GLY A 51 3.93 -0.55 8.65
N TYR A 52 3.14 -1.26 7.83
CA TYR A 52 2.80 -0.89 6.46
C TYR A 52 1.53 -0.02 6.34
N ALA A 53 0.92 0.36 7.47
CA ALA A 53 -0.28 1.19 7.47
C ALA A 53 -0.20 2.48 6.59
N PRO A 54 0.92 3.25 6.58
CA PRO A 54 0.98 4.45 5.74
C PRO A 54 0.89 4.11 4.24
N GLU A 55 1.61 3.09 3.77
CA GLU A 55 1.61 2.66 2.37
C GLU A 55 0.26 2.03 1.98
N VAL A 56 -0.33 1.25 2.89
CA VAL A 56 -1.62 0.58 2.69
C VAL A 56 -2.72 1.59 2.44
N GLY A 57 -2.76 2.69 3.20
CA GLY A 57 -3.73 3.76 2.98
C GLY A 57 -3.66 4.35 1.56
N SER A 58 -2.45 4.58 1.04
CA SER A 58 -2.22 5.13 -0.29
C SER A 58 -2.60 4.14 -1.39
N ILE A 59 -2.30 2.85 -1.19
CA ILE A 59 -2.67 1.77 -2.11
C ILE A 59 -4.20 1.63 -2.14
N MET A 60 -4.85 1.45 -1.00
CA MET A 60 -6.30 1.25 -0.89
C MET A 60 -7.10 2.42 -1.49
N ARG A 61 -6.64 3.66 -1.31
CA ARG A 61 -7.26 4.84 -1.93
C ARG A 61 -7.30 4.76 -3.46
N SER A 62 -6.26 4.22 -4.06
CA SER A 62 -6.07 4.21 -5.52
C SER A 62 -6.46 2.89 -6.17
N LEU A 63 -6.64 1.83 -5.37
CA LEU A 63 -7.02 0.50 -5.82
C LEU A 63 -8.32 0.45 -6.62
N PRO A 64 -9.39 1.21 -6.28
CA PRO A 64 -10.60 1.26 -7.09
C PRO A 64 -10.41 1.80 -8.51
N GLN A 65 -9.30 2.51 -8.76
CA GLN A 65 -8.97 3.04 -10.09
C GLN A 65 -8.15 2.04 -10.93
N CYS A 66 -7.65 0.97 -10.31
CA CYS A 66 -6.90 -0.07 -11.01
C CYS A 66 -7.85 -1.00 -11.77
N MET A 67 -7.51 -1.34 -13.01
CA MET A 67 -8.31 -2.24 -13.85
C MET A 67 -7.66 -3.61 -14.03
N SER A 68 -6.40 -3.76 -13.63
CA SER A 68 -5.62 -4.96 -13.81
C SER A 68 -4.57 -5.15 -12.71
N VAL A 69 -4.04 -6.38 -12.60
CA VAL A 69 -2.91 -6.69 -11.71
C VAL A 69 -1.68 -5.83 -12.05
N ASP A 70 -1.46 -5.52 -13.33
CA ASP A 70 -0.33 -4.68 -13.78
C ASP A 70 -0.46 -3.24 -13.24
N ASP A 71 -1.69 -2.69 -13.23
CA ASP A 71 -1.99 -1.38 -12.63
C ASP A 71 -1.71 -1.40 -11.12
N VAL A 72 -2.14 -2.46 -10.42
CA VAL A 72 -1.86 -2.62 -8.98
C VAL A 72 -0.36 -2.73 -8.75
N GLN A 73 0.37 -3.48 -9.56
CA GLN A 73 1.82 -3.60 -9.46
C GLN A 73 2.51 -2.26 -9.65
N GLN A 74 2.07 -1.46 -10.64
CA GLN A 74 2.59 -0.12 -10.86
C GLN A 74 2.24 0.81 -9.69
N LEU A 75 1.03 0.73 -9.17
CA LEU A 75 0.58 1.50 -8.01
C LEU A 75 1.43 1.21 -6.78
N VAL A 76 1.57 -0.06 -6.40
CA VAL A 76 2.36 -0.47 -5.23
C VAL A 76 3.81 -0.04 -5.41
N PHE A 77 4.42 -0.28 -6.58
CA PHE A 77 5.78 0.18 -6.86
C PHE A 77 5.94 1.70 -6.72
N ASN A 78 4.97 2.49 -7.22
CA ASN A 78 5.01 3.95 -7.12
C ASN A 78 4.86 4.43 -5.68
N VAL A 79 3.93 3.86 -4.90
CA VAL A 79 3.75 4.19 -3.49
C VAL A 79 5.04 3.89 -2.74
N PHE A 80 5.58 2.69 -2.89
CA PHE A 80 6.83 2.30 -2.24
C PHE A 80 8.02 3.19 -2.65
N THR A 81 8.09 3.58 -3.92
CA THR A 81 9.11 4.52 -4.43
C THR A 81 8.95 5.91 -3.81
N GLN A 82 7.71 6.36 -3.57
CA GLN A 82 7.44 7.65 -2.92
C GLN A 82 7.80 7.62 -1.43
N TRP A 83 7.50 6.51 -0.73
CA TRP A 83 7.75 6.36 0.70
C TRP A 83 9.22 6.04 1.04
N PHE A 84 9.89 5.19 0.25
CA PHE A 84 11.24 4.69 0.55
C PHE A 84 12.33 5.18 -0.39
N THR A 85 12.01 5.96 -1.43
CA THR A 85 12.89 6.36 -2.56
C THR A 85 13.20 5.21 -3.54
N PRO A 86 13.41 5.51 -4.84
CA PRO A 86 13.57 4.48 -5.88
C PRO A 86 14.79 3.57 -5.68
N GLU A 87 15.84 4.06 -5.01
CA GLU A 87 17.05 3.29 -4.74
C GLU A 87 16.80 2.14 -3.75
N PHE A 88 15.84 2.31 -2.83
CA PHE A 88 15.46 1.30 -1.83
C PHE A 88 14.27 0.44 -2.26
N ALA A 89 13.36 0.98 -3.07
CA ALA A 89 12.18 0.24 -3.56
C ALA A 89 12.55 -0.95 -4.48
N GLY A 90 13.76 -0.98 -5.03
CA GLY A 90 14.21 -2.10 -5.87
C GLY A 90 13.49 -2.16 -7.21
N GLY A 91 13.28 -3.36 -7.73
CA GLY A 91 12.71 -3.59 -9.06
C GLY A 91 11.21 -3.84 -9.03
N ARG A 92 10.47 -3.29 -10.01
CA ARG A 92 9.02 -3.53 -10.18
C ARG A 92 8.63 -5.02 -10.16
N GLY A 93 9.49 -5.91 -10.66
CA GLY A 93 9.26 -7.36 -10.67
C GLY A 93 9.07 -7.98 -9.27
N GLN A 94 9.66 -7.40 -8.22
CA GLN A 94 9.51 -7.86 -6.83
C GLN A 94 8.08 -7.66 -6.31
N TYR A 95 7.33 -6.73 -6.91
CA TYR A 95 5.98 -6.40 -6.51
C TYR A 95 4.91 -7.20 -7.26
N ALA A 96 5.30 -8.09 -8.19
CA ALA A 96 4.32 -8.83 -9.00
C ALA A 96 3.46 -9.76 -8.14
N GLU A 97 4.07 -10.50 -7.22
CA GLU A 97 3.37 -11.47 -6.37
C GLU A 97 2.43 -10.78 -5.37
N VAL A 98 2.93 -9.73 -4.70
CA VAL A 98 2.11 -8.96 -3.75
C VAL A 98 0.98 -8.21 -4.45
N ALA A 99 1.20 -7.69 -5.66
CA ALA A 99 0.16 -7.01 -6.43
C ALA A 99 -0.95 -7.97 -6.86
N ALA A 100 -0.60 -9.20 -7.25
CA ALA A 100 -1.60 -10.23 -7.55
C ALA A 100 -2.44 -10.56 -6.31
N ALA A 101 -1.81 -10.71 -5.14
CA ALA A 101 -2.51 -10.98 -3.89
C ALA A 101 -3.47 -9.84 -3.48
N ILE A 102 -3.01 -8.58 -3.56
CA ILE A 102 -3.83 -7.40 -3.29
C ILE A 102 -5.00 -7.31 -4.28
N TRP A 103 -4.77 -7.59 -5.56
CA TRP A 103 -5.82 -7.54 -6.59
C TRP A 103 -6.89 -8.63 -6.38
N GLU A 104 -6.49 -9.86 -6.05
CA GLU A 104 -7.45 -10.91 -5.72
C GLU A 104 -8.27 -10.54 -4.48
N ASN A 105 -7.61 -9.99 -3.45
CA ASN A 105 -8.30 -9.52 -2.23
C ASN A 105 -9.32 -8.42 -2.55
N TRP A 106 -8.96 -7.44 -3.39
CA TRP A 106 -9.87 -6.39 -3.83
C TRP A 106 -11.08 -6.91 -4.58
N LYS A 107 -10.88 -7.83 -5.53
CA LYS A 107 -11.98 -8.45 -6.27
C LYS A 107 -12.92 -9.25 -5.37
N GLN A 108 -12.40 -9.83 -4.28
CA GLN A 108 -13.23 -10.52 -3.29
C GLN A 108 -14.09 -9.53 -2.53
N GLN A 109 -13.52 -8.43 -2.04
CA GLN A 109 -14.27 -7.36 -1.38
C GLN A 109 -15.39 -6.80 -2.28
N GLN A 110 -15.09 -6.55 -3.56
CA GLN A 110 -16.07 -6.11 -4.57
C GLN A 110 -17.20 -7.11 -4.85
N ARG A 111 -17.06 -8.37 -4.45
CA ARG A 111 -18.11 -9.40 -4.59
C ARG A 111 -18.94 -9.57 -3.33
N GLU A 112 -18.43 -9.11 -2.18
CA GLU A 112 -19.08 -9.21 -0.88
C GLU A 112 -19.92 -7.97 -0.55
N GLU A 113 -19.67 -6.83 -1.22
CA GLU A 113 -20.54 -5.63 -1.26
C GLU A 113 -21.67 -5.73 -2.29
#